data_AF-A0A7I0J554-F1
#
_entry.id   AF-A0A7I0J554-F1
#
_cell.length_a   1.000
_cell.length_b   1.000
_cell.length_c   1.000
_cell.angle_alpha   90.00
_cell.angle_beta   90.00
_cell.angle_gamma   90.00
#
_symmetry.space_group_name_H-M   'P 1'
#
loop_
_entity.id
_entity.type
_entity.pdbx_description
1 polymer ?
#
loop_
_entity_poly.entity_id
_entity_poly.type
_entity_poly.pdbx_seq_one_letter_code
_entity_poly.pdbx_strand_id
1 'polypeptide(L)'
;WAKEGVLRSLNALYAKNNWKAALPPVMLQFLQQDDTFFSTPINMHRHNLVWANKAVFDKAGIAIPTSWDELIASAEKLKAIGVTPIAMSDESWQIEELFESMLIDVNGPDRKST
;
A
#
# COMPACT_ATOMS: atom_id res chain seq x y z
N TRP A 1 18.99 -0.58 11.55
CA TRP A 1 18.91 -1.68 12.54
C TRP A 1 19.63 -2.97 12.15
N ALA A 2 19.18 -3.74 11.15
CA ALA A 2 19.84 -5.02 10.81
C ALA A 2 21.34 -4.84 10.49
N LYS A 3 21.68 -3.85 9.64
CA LYS A 3 23.06 -3.47 9.32
C LYS A 3 23.88 -2.95 10.50
N GLU A 4 23.24 -2.46 11.56
CA GLU A 4 23.92 -1.97 12.75
C GLU A 4 24.23 -3.10 13.75
N GLY A 5 23.73 -4.32 13.51
CA GLY A 5 24.00 -5.49 14.37
C GLY A 5 23.28 -5.46 15.72
N VAL A 6 22.29 -4.58 15.91
CA VAL A 6 21.58 -4.40 17.19
C VAL A 6 20.37 -5.33 17.36
N LEU A 7 20.02 -6.10 16.34
CA LEU A 7 18.85 -6.98 16.36
C LEU A 7 19.22 -8.37 16.86
N ARG A 8 18.34 -8.97 17.68
CA ARG A 8 18.50 -10.34 18.15
C ARG A 8 18.18 -11.33 17.02
N SER A 9 19.00 -12.36 16.88
CA SER A 9 18.70 -13.49 15.98
C SER A 9 17.43 -14.23 16.41
N LEU A 10 16.56 -14.49 15.44
CA LEU A 10 15.35 -15.30 15.57
C LEU A 10 15.53 -16.72 15.00
N ASN A 11 16.74 -17.11 14.57
CA ASN A 11 16.97 -18.39 13.87
C ASN A 11 16.49 -19.61 14.68
N ALA A 12 16.70 -19.62 15.99
CA ALA A 12 16.21 -20.70 16.85
C ALA A 12 14.68 -20.82 16.84
N LEU A 13 13.96 -19.70 16.76
CA LEU A 13 12.50 -19.70 16.66
C LEU A 13 12.03 -20.11 15.26
N TYR A 14 12.72 -19.64 14.22
CA TYR A 14 12.44 -20.04 12.84
C TYR A 14 12.63 -21.55 12.64
N ALA A 15 13.70 -22.13 13.19
CA ALA A 15 13.95 -23.57 13.16
C ALA A 15 12.91 -24.34 13.98
N LYS A 16 12.64 -23.90 15.22
CA LYS A 16 11.68 -24.55 16.12
C LYS A 16 10.26 -24.61 15.53
N ASN A 17 9.82 -23.55 14.85
CA ASN A 17 8.45 -23.43 14.37
C ASN A 17 8.29 -23.63 12.86
N ASN A 18 9.38 -23.94 12.15
CA ASN A 18 9.39 -24.08 10.69
C ASN A 18 8.79 -22.87 9.94
N TRP A 19 8.97 -21.65 10.45
CA TRP A 19 8.32 -20.46 9.91
C TRP A 19 8.75 -20.12 8.48
N LYS A 20 9.98 -20.46 8.10
CA LYS A 20 10.49 -20.20 6.74
C LYS A 20 9.63 -20.87 5.67
N ALA A 21 9.07 -22.05 5.94
CA ALA A 21 8.24 -22.78 5.00
C ALA A 21 6.88 -22.13 4.71
N ALA A 22 6.40 -21.25 5.61
CA ALA A 22 5.13 -20.55 5.47
C ALA A 22 5.26 -19.20 4.73
N LEU A 23 6.48 -18.78 4.37
CA LEU A 23 6.75 -17.45 3.84
C LEU A 23 6.92 -17.47 2.32
N PRO A 24 6.28 -16.54 1.59
CA PRO A 24 6.61 -16.27 0.21
C PRO A 24 8.09 -15.87 0.07
N PRO A 25 8.82 -16.33 -0.96
CA PRO A 25 10.25 -16.02 -1.12
C PRO A 25 10.58 -14.52 -1.16
N VAL A 26 9.68 -13.71 -1.73
CA VAL A 26 9.82 -12.24 -1.81
C VAL A 26 9.91 -11.57 -0.45
N MET A 27 9.43 -12.21 0.63
CA MET A 27 9.49 -11.67 1.98
C MET A 27 10.89 -11.79 2.60
N LEU A 28 11.71 -12.76 2.17
CA LEU A 28 12.98 -13.06 2.83
C LEU A 28 13.92 -11.85 2.86
N GLN A 29 13.94 -11.03 1.80
CA GLN A 29 14.76 -9.82 1.73
C GLN A 29 14.46 -8.79 2.84
N PHE A 30 13.27 -8.84 3.44
CA PHE A 30 12.85 -7.94 4.52
C PHE A 30 13.03 -8.54 5.92
N LEU A 31 13.21 -9.87 6.01
CA LEU A 31 13.15 -10.62 7.26
C LEU A 31 14.51 -11.16 7.71
N GLN A 32 15.45 -11.32 6.79
CA GLN A 32 16.79 -11.80 7.06
C GLN A 32 17.87 -10.94 6.40
N GLN A 33 19.04 -10.91 7.03
CA GLN A 33 20.28 -10.43 6.43
C GLN A 33 21.26 -11.59 6.49
N ASP A 34 21.84 -11.93 5.35
CA ASP A 34 22.58 -13.18 5.16
C ASP A 34 21.70 -14.36 5.62
N ASP A 35 22.20 -15.17 6.57
CA ASP A 35 21.47 -16.31 7.14
C ASP A 35 20.82 -16.01 8.51
N THR A 36 20.73 -14.73 8.91
CA THR A 36 20.15 -14.33 10.20
C THR A 36 18.78 -13.70 10.04
N PHE A 37 17.74 -14.41 10.51
CA PHE A 37 16.40 -13.84 10.68
C PHE A 37 16.38 -12.86 11.85
N PHE A 38 15.84 -11.67 11.62
CA PHE A 38 15.75 -10.60 12.63
C PHE A 38 14.33 -10.05 12.83
N SER A 39 13.36 -10.47 12.01
CA SER A 39 11.94 -10.11 12.17
C SER A 39 11.04 -11.26 11.70
N THR A 40 9.77 -11.23 12.13
CA THR A 40 8.71 -12.14 11.70
C THR A 40 7.52 -11.30 11.22
N PRO A 41 7.00 -11.52 10.00
CA PRO A 41 5.89 -10.72 9.50
C PRO A 41 4.57 -11.14 10.17
N ILE A 42 3.69 -10.18 10.44
CA ILE A 42 2.37 -10.43 11.02
C ILE A 42 1.24 -10.33 9.99
N ASN A 43 1.45 -9.57 8.92
CA ASN A 43 0.46 -9.35 7.87
C ASN A 43 1.14 -8.89 6.56
N MET A 44 0.31 -8.67 5.54
CA MET A 44 0.67 -8.04 4.28
C MET A 44 -0.36 -6.95 4.01
N HIS A 45 0.08 -5.69 3.98
CA HIS A 45 -0.79 -4.58 3.60
C HIS A 45 -0.76 -4.37 2.08
N ARG A 46 -1.88 -3.89 1.55
CA ARG A 46 -2.00 -3.43 0.17
C ARG A 46 -2.33 -1.94 0.20
N HIS A 47 -1.41 -1.11 -0.29
CA HIS A 47 -1.54 0.35 -0.23
C HIS A 47 -2.32 0.94 -1.41
N ASN A 48 -2.26 0.31 -2.59
CA ASN A 48 -2.90 0.80 -3.81
C ASN A 48 -4.41 0.53 -3.88
N LEU A 49 -5.14 0.90 -2.83
CA LEU A 49 -6.60 0.76 -2.71
C LEU A 49 -7.26 2.13 -2.60
N VAL A 50 -8.31 2.35 -3.38
CA VAL A 50 -9.20 3.51 -3.24
C VAL A 50 -10.54 3.03 -2.68
N TRP A 51 -11.01 3.68 -1.62
CA TRP A 51 -12.30 3.40 -0.99
C TRP A 51 -13.36 4.39 -1.50
N ALA A 52 -14.46 3.88 -2.07
CA ALA A 52 -15.54 4.70 -2.61
C ALA A 52 -16.81 4.61 -1.77
N ASN A 53 -17.47 5.75 -1.53
CA ASN A 53 -18.79 5.79 -0.89
C ASN A 53 -19.89 5.61 -1.94
N LYS A 54 -20.42 4.39 -2.07
CA LYS A 54 -21.44 4.07 -3.09
C LYS A 54 -22.66 5.00 -3.05
N ALA A 55 -23.18 5.33 -1.87
CA ALA A 55 -24.37 6.17 -1.75
C ALA A 55 -24.14 7.60 -2.28
N VAL A 56 -22.92 8.12 -2.15
CA VAL A 56 -22.51 9.42 -2.69
C VAL A 56 -22.48 9.39 -4.22
N PHE A 57 -21.90 8.34 -4.82
CA PHE A 57 -21.87 8.18 -6.28
C PHE A 57 -23.27 8.00 -6.86
N ASP A 58 -24.13 7.20 -6.21
CA ASP A 58 -25.53 7.02 -6.60
C ASP A 58 -26.32 8.36 -6.54
N LYS A 59 -26.12 9.16 -5.49
CA LYS A 59 -26.76 10.49 -5.35
C LYS A 59 -26.29 11.48 -6.43
N ALA A 60 -25.03 11.39 -6.85
CA ALA A 60 -24.46 12.22 -7.90
C ALA A 60 -24.79 11.71 -9.32
N GLY A 61 -25.45 10.54 -9.46
CA GLY A 61 -25.82 9.96 -10.74
C GLY A 61 -24.61 9.57 -11.60
N ILE A 62 -23.51 9.16 -10.97
CA ILE A 62 -22.25 8.78 -11.64
C ILE A 62 -21.82 7.37 -11.23
N ALA A 63 -21.15 6.66 -12.15
CA ALA A 63 -20.51 5.39 -11.86
C ALA A 63 -19.27 5.60 -10.97
N ILE A 64 -18.90 4.56 -10.22
CA ILE A 64 -17.63 4.54 -9.49
C ILE A 64 -16.50 4.49 -10.52
N PRO A 65 -15.52 5.42 -10.46
CA PRO A 65 -14.43 5.50 -11.44
C PRO A 65 -13.49 4.30 -11.32
N THR A 66 -12.94 3.91 -12.46
CA THR A 66 -11.96 2.82 -12.61
C THR A 66 -10.59 3.30 -13.09
N SER A 67 -10.44 4.61 -13.30
CA SER A 67 -9.18 5.27 -13.65
C SER A 67 -9.04 6.62 -12.97
N TRP A 68 -7.82 7.16 -12.94
CA TRP A 68 -7.55 8.51 -12.43
C TRP A 68 -8.27 9.59 -13.22
N ASP A 69 -8.34 9.47 -14.54
CA ASP A 69 -9.05 10.43 -15.41
C ASP A 69 -10.56 10.46 -15.10
N GLU A 70 -11.17 9.28 -14.89
CA GLU A 70 -12.57 9.18 -14.48
C GLU A 70 -12.82 9.75 -13.08
N LEU A 71 -11.87 9.56 -12.15
CA LEU A 71 -11.95 10.13 -10.81
C LEU A 71 -11.87 11.66 -10.84
N ILE A 72 -10.95 12.21 -11.63
CA ILE A 72 -10.80 13.67 -11.82
C ILE A 72 -12.06 14.24 -12.46
N ALA A 73 -12.60 13.60 -13.50
CA ALA A 73 -13.84 14.04 -14.15
C ALA A 73 -15.07 13.95 -13.20
N SER A 74 -15.08 12.96 -12.30
CA SER A 74 -16.14 12.82 -11.29
C SER A 74 -16.08 13.91 -10.21
N ALA A 75 -14.91 14.49 -9.96
CA ALA A 75 -14.69 15.46 -8.88
C ALA A 75 -15.56 16.72 -9.02
N GLU A 76 -15.80 17.21 -10.23
CA GLU A 76 -16.66 18.38 -10.46
C GLU A 76 -18.12 18.11 -10.05
N LYS A 77 -18.65 16.94 -10.40
CA LYS A 77 -20.02 16.54 -10.06
C LYS A 77 -20.20 16.31 -8.57
N LEU A 78 -19.19 15.72 -7.91
CA LEU A 78 -19.18 15.55 -6.45
C LEU A 78 -19.14 16.90 -5.73
N LYS A 79 -18.30 17.83 -6.19
CA LYS A 79 -18.25 19.21 -5.65
C LYS A 79 -19.57 19.95 -5.81
N ALA A 80 -20.26 19.78 -6.94
CA ALA A 80 -21.55 20.43 -7.21
C ALA A 80 -22.65 20.05 -6.20
N ILE A 81 -22.54 18.87 -5.56
CA ILE A 81 -23.46 18.42 -4.50
C ILE A 81 -22.89 18.61 -3.08
N GLY A 82 -21.81 19.39 -2.94
CA GLY A 82 -21.18 19.71 -1.65
C GLY A 82 -20.31 18.60 -1.06
N VAL A 83 -19.90 17.62 -1.87
CA VAL A 83 -19.05 16.51 -1.43
C VAL A 83 -17.59 16.80 -1.76
N THR A 84 -16.70 16.54 -0.79
CA THR A 84 -15.24 16.54 -1.02
C THR A 84 -14.87 15.28 -1.82
N PRO A 85 -14.31 15.40 -3.04
CA PRO A 85 -14.09 14.24 -3.91
C PRO A 85 -13.09 13.21 -3.40
N ILE A 86 -12.02 13.67 -2.74
CA ILE A 86 -10.99 12.83 -2.11
C ILE A 86 -10.85 13.29 -0.66
N ALA A 87 -11.15 12.39 0.27
CA ALA A 87 -10.89 12.62 1.69
C ALA A 87 -9.46 12.19 2.02
N MET A 88 -8.60 13.15 2.31
CA MET A 88 -7.20 12.92 2.71
C MET A 88 -6.76 14.00 3.72
N SER A 89 -5.77 13.69 4.56
CA SER A 89 -5.08 14.70 5.38
C SER A 89 -3.90 15.32 4.62
N ASP A 90 -3.24 16.29 5.25
CA ASP A 90 -2.03 16.94 4.76
C ASP A 90 -0.73 16.32 5.29
N GLU A 91 -0.82 15.18 6.00
CA GLU A 91 0.37 14.46 6.46
C GLU A 91 1.17 13.92 5.26
N SER A 92 2.48 14.20 5.25
CA SER A 92 3.34 13.93 4.09
C SER A 92 3.33 12.46 3.65
N TRP A 93 3.22 11.52 4.58
CA TRP A 93 3.17 10.08 4.26
C TRP A 93 1.88 9.69 3.51
N GLN A 94 0.73 10.34 3.77
CA GLN A 94 -0.51 10.07 3.04
C GLN A 94 -0.43 10.61 1.60
N ILE A 95 0.21 11.77 1.43
CA ILE A 95 0.45 12.35 0.11
C ILE A 95 1.40 11.46 -0.69
N GLU A 96 2.44 10.91 -0.06
CA GLU A 96 3.37 9.95 -0.66
C GLU A 96 2.66 8.66 -1.09
N GLU A 97 1.82 8.07 -0.23
CA GLU A 97 1.04 6.86 -0.57
C GLU A 97 0.13 7.07 -1.80
N LEU A 98 -0.53 8.22 -1.89
CA LEU A 98 -1.35 8.58 -3.05
C LEU A 98 -0.50 8.72 -4.31
N PHE A 99 0.63 9.42 -4.21
CA PHE A 99 1.55 9.64 -5.32
C PHE A 99 2.15 8.32 -5.83
N GLU A 100 2.61 7.44 -4.95
CA GLU A 100 3.12 6.11 -5.32
C GLU A 100 2.05 5.26 -6.00
N SER A 101 0.81 5.30 -5.49
CA SER A 101 -0.32 4.57 -6.10
C SER A 101 -0.61 5.06 -7.51
N MET A 102 -0.58 6.37 -7.76
CA MET A 102 -0.69 6.94 -9.10
C MET A 102 0.48 6.53 -10.00
N LEU A 103 1.70 6.59 -9.48
CA LEU A 103 2.91 6.28 -10.24
C LEU A 103 2.89 4.83 -10.74
N ILE A 104 2.53 3.88 -9.88
CA ILE A 104 2.44 2.45 -10.24
C ILE A 104 1.34 2.21 -11.28
N ASP A 105 0.19 2.88 -11.14
CA ASP A 105 -0.94 2.72 -12.05
C ASP A 105 -0.63 3.26 -13.46
N VAL A 106 0.02 4.43 -13.55
CA VAL A 106 0.39 5.05 -14.84
C VAL A 106 1.58 4.36 -15.50
N ASN A 107 2.59 3.96 -14.72
CA ASN A 107 3.86 3.48 -15.27
C ASN A 107 3.97 1.95 -15.33
N GLY A 108 3.02 1.22 -14.73
CA GLY A 108 3.07 -0.22 -14.59
C GLY A 108 4.03 -0.68 -13.48
N PRO A 109 3.98 -1.99 -13.12
CA PRO A 109 4.65 -2.53 -11.95
C PRO A 109 6.19 -2.62 -12.06
N ASP A 110 6.75 -2.47 -13.25
CA ASP A 110 8.17 -2.71 -13.52
C ASP A 110 9.04 -1.46 -13.37
N ARG A 111 8.44 -0.27 -13.28
CA ARG A 111 9.18 1.00 -13.12
C ARG A 111 9.33 1.34 -11.64
N LYS A 112 10.54 1.12 -11.12
CA LYS A 112 10.92 1.57 -9.77
C LYS A 112 10.98 3.09 -9.73
N SER A 113 10.41 3.70 -8.68
CA SER A 113 10.71 5.09 -8.32
C SER A 113 12.22 5.20 -8.13
N THR A 114 12.86 5.98 -9.00
CA THR A 114 14.28 6.34 -8.94
C THR A 114 14.48 7.51 -8.02
#